data_AF-A0A8T6XKT5-F1
#
_entry.id   AF-A0A8T6XKT5-F1
#
_cell.length_a   1.000
_cell.length_b   1.000
_cell.length_c   1.000
_cell.angle_alpha   90.00
_cell.angle_beta   90.00
_cell.angle_gamma   90.00
#
_symmetry.space_group_name_H-M   'P 1'
#
loop_
_entity.id
_entity.type
_entity.pdbx_description
1 polymer ?
#
loop_
_entity_poly.entity_id
_entity_poly.type
_entity_poly.pdbx_seq_one_letter_code
_entity_poly.pdbx_strand_id
1 'polypeptide(L)'
;MILDSDYNTLTIQKPDGEIIIRNIDEYNILKYKDFKGKRIIKKWKHGKVEETYNDGIFNVVYKDYAMQIRDKIEVCKRLKYAMENRTLEPIKDLLLERTEKEIKDDILKRWLLPFLHRLRIDKNGVTVDDIFKVDMNGQAYKKDSGKWTHLCIVASETGKINNKVKHELGEIKIDFRTMEIYNKVLFLLFPNQKDTVFMNQLPGDVKYKMSEIAKCSI
;
A
#
# COMPACT_ATOMS: atom_id res chain seq x y z
N MET A 1 19.09 32.41 15.39
CA MET A 1 19.33 32.06 16.80
C MET A 1 17.97 31.93 17.47
N ILE A 2 17.72 30.86 18.23
CA ILE A 2 16.51 30.79 19.07
C ILE A 2 16.77 31.75 20.25
N LEU A 3 15.93 32.78 20.37
CA LEU A 3 16.03 33.80 21.41
C LEU A 3 15.28 33.36 22.67
N ASP A 4 14.10 32.78 22.48
CA ASP A 4 13.20 32.36 23.54
C ASP A 4 12.27 31.26 23.03
N SER A 5 11.70 30.49 23.95
CA SER A 5 10.67 29.49 23.69
C SER A 5 9.68 29.44 24.83
N ASP A 6 8.39 29.65 24.55
CA ASP A 6 7.31 29.40 25.51
C ASP A 6 6.68 28.02 25.29
N TYR A 7 5.53 27.71 25.88
CA TYR A 7 4.89 26.40 25.71
C TYR A 7 4.42 26.10 24.28
N ASN A 8 4.23 27.12 23.42
CA ASN A 8 3.60 26.97 22.11
C ASN A 8 4.44 27.53 20.95
N THR A 9 5.42 28.38 21.23
CA THR A 9 6.13 29.16 20.20
C THR A 9 7.64 29.22 20.40
N LEU A 10 8.34 29.35 19.28
CA LEU A 10 9.76 29.63 19.17
C LEU A 10 9.93 31.05 18.65
N THR A 11 10.61 31.89 19.42
CA THR A 11 11.04 33.22 19.00
C THR A 11 12.46 33.12 18.45
N ILE A 12 12.64 33.47 17.18
CA ILE A 12 13.88 33.24 16.43
C ILE A 12 14.34 34.55 15.82
N GLN A 13 15.62 34.89 16.00
CA GLN A 13 16.28 35.96 15.26
C GLN A 13 17.00 35.38 14.04
N LYS A 14 16.69 35.88 12.84
CA LYS A 14 17.40 35.58 11.61
C LYS A 14 18.76 36.31 11.55
N PRO A 15 19.68 35.91 10.66
CA PRO A 15 21.00 36.55 10.52
C PRO A 15 20.95 38.04 10.12
N ASP A 16 19.87 38.47 9.46
CA ASP A 16 19.62 39.86 9.07
C ASP A 16 18.99 40.71 10.19
N GLY A 17 18.74 40.11 11.37
CA GLY A 17 18.14 40.77 12.52
C GLY A 17 16.62 40.65 12.61
N GLU A 18 15.95 40.10 11.60
CA GLU A 18 14.49 39.88 11.62
C GLU A 18 14.09 38.91 12.73
N ILE A 19 13.08 39.25 13.52
CA ILE A 19 12.50 38.37 14.53
C ILE A 19 11.27 37.68 13.94
N ILE A 20 11.28 36.35 13.96
CA ILE A 20 10.13 35.53 13.56
C ILE A 20 9.64 34.69 14.73
N ILE A 21 8.33 34.49 14.77
CA ILE A 21 7.67 33.58 15.72
C ILE A 21 7.14 32.39 14.92
N ARG A 22 7.37 31.19 15.45
CA ARG A 22 6.92 29.92 14.86
C ARG A 22 6.30 29.04 15.94
N ASN A 23 5.37 28.17 15.57
CA ASN A 23 4.85 27.19 16.52
C ASN A 23 5.94 26.19 16.91
N ILE A 24 5.88 25.69 18.14
CA ILE A 24 6.69 24.55 18.56
C ILE A 24 6.12 23.30 17.89
N ASP A 25 6.87 22.79 16.93
CA ASP A 25 6.64 21.50 16.29
C ASP A 25 8.00 20.86 15.97
N GLU A 26 8.00 19.57 15.67
CA GLU A 26 9.24 18.81 15.48
C GLU A 26 10.06 19.30 14.29
N TYR A 27 9.39 19.89 13.29
CA TYR A 27 10.04 20.49 12.14
C TYR A 27 10.75 21.80 12.50
N ASN A 28 10.08 22.74 13.17
CA ASN A 28 10.65 24.03 13.56
C ASN A 28 11.76 23.85 14.59
N ILE A 29 11.57 22.93 15.55
CA ILE A 29 12.62 22.59 16.52
C ILE A 29 13.85 22.10 15.77
N LEU A 30 13.72 21.08 14.92
CA LEU A 30 14.86 20.51 14.20
C LEU A 30 15.53 21.57 13.28
N LYS A 31 14.73 22.33 12.53
CA LYS A 31 15.22 23.35 11.59
C LYS A 31 16.04 24.43 12.28
N TYR A 32 15.52 25.01 13.37
CA TYR A 32 16.17 26.15 14.01
C TYR A 32 17.21 25.76 15.06
N LYS A 33 17.04 24.63 15.74
CA LYS A 33 17.99 24.13 16.74
C LYS A 33 19.18 23.43 16.09
N ASP A 34 18.92 22.44 15.25
CA ASP A 34 19.98 21.56 14.72
C ASP A 34 20.53 22.05 13.38
N PHE A 35 19.67 22.64 12.54
CA PHE A 35 20.04 23.13 11.20
C PHE A 35 20.19 24.66 11.13
N LYS A 36 20.08 25.37 12.26
CA LYS A 36 20.29 26.82 12.38
C LYS A 36 19.47 27.66 11.39
N GLY A 37 18.24 27.22 11.10
CA GLY A 37 17.31 27.86 10.16
C GLY A 37 17.58 27.57 8.69
N LYS A 38 18.66 26.83 8.37
CA LYS A 38 18.95 26.40 7.00
C LYS A 38 18.08 25.22 6.60
N ARG A 39 18.03 24.92 5.30
CA ARG A 39 17.37 23.72 4.78
C ARG A 39 17.89 22.48 5.49
N ILE A 40 16.98 21.61 5.90
CA ILE A 40 17.31 20.35 6.54
C ILE A 40 17.87 19.40 5.48
N ILE A 41 19.18 19.11 5.56
CA ILE A 41 19.86 18.18 4.64
C ILE A 41 20.72 17.23 5.47
N LYS A 42 20.32 15.96 5.52
CA LYS A 42 21.09 14.90 6.16
C LYS A 42 21.38 13.78 5.17
N LYS A 43 22.64 13.39 5.07
CA LYS A 43 23.12 12.31 4.22
C LYS A 43 23.77 11.22 5.07
N TRP A 44 23.55 9.99 4.65
CA TRP A 44 24.19 8.76 5.12
C TRP A 44 24.75 8.01 3.91
N LYS A 45 25.50 6.93 4.15
CA LYS A 45 26.08 6.10 3.09
C LYS A 45 25.02 5.57 2.10
N HIS A 46 23.84 5.20 2.60
CA HIS A 46 22.77 4.56 1.83
C HIS A 46 21.44 5.32 1.91
N GLY A 47 21.45 6.61 2.22
CA GLY A 47 20.21 7.37 2.33
C GLY A 47 20.41 8.86 2.51
N LYS A 48 19.36 9.62 2.23
CA LYS A 48 19.36 11.07 2.28
C LYS A 48 17.95 11.57 2.63
N VAL A 49 17.88 12.54 3.54
CA VAL A 49 16.67 13.34 3.78
C VAL A 49 17.01 14.79 3.45
N GLU A 50 16.25 15.39 2.55
CA GLU A 50 16.48 16.76 2.09
C GLU A 50 15.15 17.49 1.97
N GLU A 51 15.00 18.54 2.76
CA GLU A 51 13.94 19.53 2.60
C GLU A 51 14.06 20.20 1.23
N THR A 52 12.97 20.32 0.48
CA THR A 52 12.92 21.01 -0.82
C THR A 52 12.97 22.54 -0.65
N TYR A 53 12.80 23.30 -1.75
CA TYR A 53 12.64 24.75 -1.68
C TYR A 53 11.28 25.18 -1.11
N ASN A 54 10.29 24.29 -1.16
CA ASN A 54 9.00 24.49 -0.51
C ASN A 54 9.12 23.95 0.92
N ASP A 55 9.14 24.87 1.89
CA ASP A 55 9.23 24.53 3.31
C ASP A 55 8.24 23.41 3.67
N GLY A 56 8.74 22.37 4.34
CA GLY A 56 7.92 21.25 4.79
C GLY A 56 7.65 20.15 3.75
N ILE A 57 8.24 20.22 2.57
CA ILE A 57 8.28 19.07 1.64
C ILE A 57 9.69 18.47 1.66
N PHE A 58 9.80 17.16 1.75
CA PHE A 58 11.07 16.44 1.85
C PHE A 58 11.24 15.42 0.73
N ASN A 59 12.42 15.41 0.12
CA ASN A 59 12.91 14.30 -0.67
C ASN A 59 13.59 13.31 0.28
N VAL A 60 13.04 12.10 0.38
CA VAL A 60 13.52 11.04 1.26
C VAL A 60 14.01 9.89 0.40
N VAL A 61 15.26 9.48 0.60
CA VAL A 61 15.95 8.47 -0.19
C VAL A 61 16.53 7.40 0.72
N TYR A 62 16.33 6.14 0.37
CA TYR A 62 16.96 4.98 0.98
C TYR A 62 17.35 3.99 -0.10
N LYS A 63 18.66 3.73 -0.24
CA LYS A 63 19.26 3.03 -1.38
C LYS A 63 18.81 3.66 -2.70
N ASP A 64 18.17 2.89 -3.57
CA ASP A 64 17.69 3.32 -4.89
C ASP A 64 16.24 3.83 -4.86
N TYR A 65 15.58 3.73 -3.70
CA TYR A 65 14.20 4.20 -3.54
C TYR A 65 14.16 5.65 -3.08
N ALA A 66 13.32 6.45 -3.74
CA ALA A 66 13.11 7.86 -3.43
C ALA A 66 11.63 8.21 -3.43
N MET A 67 11.21 8.98 -2.44
CA MET A 67 9.83 9.48 -2.32
C MET A 67 9.84 10.93 -1.85
N GLN A 68 8.88 11.72 -2.35
CA GLN A 68 8.61 13.05 -1.82
C GLN A 68 7.50 12.98 -0.76
N ILE A 69 7.81 13.42 0.46
CA ILE A 69 6.89 13.38 1.61
C ILE A 69 6.56 14.79 2.07
N ARG A 70 5.26 15.10 2.21
CA ARG A 70 4.75 16.42 2.65
C ARG A 70 4.44 16.48 4.14
N ASP A 71 4.50 15.35 4.82
CA ASP A 71 4.31 15.24 6.26
C ASP A 71 5.61 15.61 6.99
N LYS A 72 5.88 16.92 7.05
CA LYS A 72 7.11 17.47 7.64
C LYS A 72 7.32 17.05 9.10
N ILE A 73 6.24 16.86 9.85
CA ILE A 73 6.31 16.52 11.27
C ILE A 73 6.82 15.10 11.42
N GLU A 74 6.22 14.14 10.72
CA GLU A 74 6.63 12.74 10.80
C GLU A 74 8.06 12.55 10.26
N VAL A 75 8.42 13.21 9.15
CA VAL A 75 9.79 13.16 8.62
C VAL A 75 10.79 13.69 9.65
N CYS A 76 10.52 14.82 10.28
CA CYS A 76 11.44 15.41 11.27
C CYS A 76 11.54 14.59 12.56
N LYS A 77 10.45 13.96 13.02
CA LYS A 77 10.48 12.99 14.13
C LYS A 77 11.43 11.83 13.85
N ARG A 78 11.22 11.15 12.73
CA ARG A 78 12.03 9.99 12.30
C ARG A 78 13.48 10.39 12.04
N LEU A 79 13.70 11.55 11.42
CA LEU A 79 15.02 12.10 11.16
C LEU A 79 15.80 12.41 12.44
N LYS A 80 15.16 13.03 13.43
CA LYS A 80 15.78 13.32 14.72
C LYS A 80 16.26 12.04 15.41
N TYR A 81 15.38 11.04 15.50
CA TYR A 81 15.73 9.73 16.05
C TYR A 81 16.89 9.07 15.28
N ALA A 82 16.82 9.10 13.94
CA ALA A 82 17.85 8.56 13.04
C ALA A 82 19.23 9.23 13.26
N MET A 83 19.24 10.55 13.47
CA MET A 83 20.45 11.31 13.77
C MET A 83 21.05 10.96 15.14
N GLU A 84 20.22 10.90 16.18
CA GLU A 84 20.62 10.59 17.55
C GLU A 84 21.17 9.15 17.68
N ASN A 85 20.54 8.20 17.00
CA ASN A 85 20.88 6.77 17.06
C ASN A 85 21.79 6.31 15.92
N ARG A 86 22.24 7.22 15.05
CA ARG A 86 23.11 6.93 13.89
C ARG A 86 22.61 5.80 13.00
N THR A 87 21.29 5.73 12.80
CA THR A 87 20.61 4.69 12.01
C THR A 87 19.76 5.31 10.90
N LEU A 88 19.44 4.53 9.87
CA LEU A 88 18.50 4.90 8.81
C LEU A 88 17.15 4.16 8.92
N GLU A 89 17.01 3.21 9.85
CA GLU A 89 15.82 2.37 9.93
C GLU A 89 14.50 3.17 10.07
N PRO A 90 14.39 4.21 10.91
CA PRO A 90 13.14 4.99 10.99
C PRO A 90 12.75 5.67 9.67
N ILE A 91 13.73 6.00 8.83
CA ILE A 91 13.49 6.60 7.51
C ILE A 91 13.04 5.54 6.51
N LYS A 92 13.68 4.36 6.54
CA LYS A 92 13.26 3.20 5.75
C LYS A 92 11.85 2.75 6.12
N ASP A 93 11.52 2.69 7.41
CA ASP A 93 10.19 2.33 7.90
C ASP A 93 9.14 3.33 7.40
N LEU A 94 9.42 4.64 7.46
CA LEU A 94 8.53 5.66 6.91
C LEU A 94 8.27 5.47 5.41
N LEU A 95 9.32 5.17 4.62
CA LEU A 95 9.17 4.87 3.20
C LEU A 95 8.33 3.60 2.98
N LEU A 96 8.57 2.55 3.78
CA LEU A 96 7.85 1.29 3.70
C LEU A 96 6.37 1.46 4.04
N GLU A 97 6.03 2.19 5.11
CA GLU A 97 4.65 2.50 5.53
C GLU A 97 3.87 3.22 4.41
N ARG A 98 4.50 4.20 3.74
CA ARG A 98 3.88 4.93 2.63
C ARG A 98 3.69 4.05 1.40
N THR A 99 4.72 3.27 1.06
CA THR A 99 4.68 2.32 -0.07
C THR A 99 3.65 1.22 0.16
N GLU A 100 3.54 0.72 1.39
CA GLU A 100 2.58 -0.33 1.76
C GLU A 100 1.14 0.12 1.47
N LYS A 101 0.81 1.38 1.75
CA LYS A 101 -0.49 1.95 1.40
C LYS A 101 -0.75 1.92 -0.11
N GLU A 102 0.19 2.43 -0.89
CA GLU A 102 0.08 2.47 -2.37
C GLU A 102 0.00 1.06 -2.98
N ILE A 103 0.79 0.12 -2.44
CA ILE A 103 0.78 -1.26 -2.92
C ILE A 103 -0.52 -1.95 -2.55
N LYS A 104 -1.01 -1.83 -1.31
CA LYS A 104 -2.27 -2.47 -0.89
C LYS A 104 -3.46 -2.03 -1.71
N ASP A 105 -3.52 -0.76 -2.09
CA ASP A 105 -4.64 -0.21 -2.87
C ASP A 105 -4.75 -0.85 -4.27
N ASP A 106 -3.64 -1.30 -4.86
CA ASP A 106 -3.60 -1.84 -6.23
C ASP A 106 -3.10 -3.28 -6.35
N ILE A 107 -2.71 -3.94 -5.25
CA ILE A 107 -2.07 -5.26 -5.30
C ILE A 107 -2.98 -6.30 -5.96
N LEU A 108 -4.29 -6.25 -5.69
CA LEU A 108 -5.26 -7.16 -6.29
C LEU A 108 -5.30 -7.02 -7.80
N LYS A 109 -5.29 -5.78 -8.32
CA LYS A 109 -5.25 -5.52 -9.77
C LYS A 109 -3.95 -6.03 -10.39
N ARG A 110 -2.82 -5.81 -9.72
CA ARG A 110 -1.50 -6.25 -10.20
C ARG A 110 -1.41 -7.78 -10.28
N TRP A 111 -1.89 -8.48 -9.26
CA TRP A 111 -1.90 -9.96 -9.25
C TRP A 111 -2.85 -10.55 -10.29
N LEU A 112 -3.95 -9.87 -10.58
CA LEU A 112 -4.94 -10.31 -11.57
C LEU A 112 -4.63 -9.84 -12.99
N LEU A 113 -3.57 -9.05 -13.19
CA LEU A 113 -3.18 -8.50 -14.49
C LEU A 113 -3.08 -9.56 -15.61
N PRO A 114 -2.50 -10.76 -15.37
CA PRO A 114 -2.42 -11.81 -16.40
C PRO A 114 -3.78 -12.30 -16.91
N PHE A 115 -4.85 -12.08 -16.14
CA PHE A 115 -6.19 -12.61 -16.40
C PHE A 115 -7.20 -11.56 -16.86
N LEU A 116 -6.77 -10.32 -17.13
CA LEU A 116 -7.70 -9.21 -17.46
C LEU A 116 -8.64 -9.52 -18.63
N HIS A 117 -8.25 -10.36 -19.58
CA HIS A 117 -9.11 -10.78 -20.70
C HIS A 117 -10.37 -11.56 -20.25
N ARG A 118 -10.36 -12.12 -19.04
CA ARG A 118 -11.47 -12.83 -18.39
C ARG A 118 -12.10 -12.06 -17.23
N LEU A 119 -11.54 -10.89 -16.87
CA LEU A 119 -11.90 -10.18 -15.65
C LEU A 119 -12.43 -8.78 -15.92
N ARG A 120 -13.44 -8.38 -15.15
CA ARG A 120 -13.80 -6.97 -14.96
C ARG A 120 -13.64 -6.61 -13.49
N ILE A 121 -12.74 -5.69 -13.21
CA ILE A 121 -12.46 -5.20 -11.85
C ILE A 121 -13.10 -3.82 -11.70
N ASP A 122 -13.98 -3.67 -10.72
CA ASP A 122 -14.63 -2.40 -10.38
C ASP A 122 -14.73 -2.20 -8.87
N LYS A 123 -15.29 -1.07 -8.42
CA LYS A 123 -15.42 -0.74 -6.99
C LYS A 123 -16.24 -1.75 -6.18
N ASN A 124 -17.07 -2.55 -6.84
CA ASN A 124 -17.94 -3.54 -6.21
C ASN A 124 -17.35 -4.96 -6.22
N GLY A 125 -16.15 -5.16 -6.79
CA GLY A 125 -15.49 -6.46 -6.81
C GLY A 125 -14.86 -6.82 -8.16
N VAL A 126 -14.65 -8.12 -8.32
CA VAL A 126 -14.07 -8.75 -9.51
C VAL A 126 -15.12 -9.67 -10.14
N THR A 127 -15.48 -9.41 -11.39
CA THR A 127 -16.31 -10.29 -12.21
C THR A 127 -15.42 -11.20 -13.06
N VAL A 128 -15.73 -12.50 -13.13
CA VAL A 128 -15.00 -13.51 -13.91
C VAL A 128 -15.92 -14.06 -15.01
N ASP A 129 -15.48 -13.97 -16.27
CA ASP A 129 -16.17 -14.45 -17.48
C ASP A 129 -17.63 -13.97 -17.62
N ASP A 130 -17.99 -12.85 -16.98
CA ASP A 130 -19.37 -12.35 -16.82
C ASP A 130 -20.36 -13.35 -16.17
N ILE A 131 -19.86 -14.45 -15.60
CA ILE A 131 -20.64 -15.53 -14.98
C ILE A 131 -20.51 -15.49 -13.46
N PHE A 132 -19.32 -15.18 -12.94
CA PHE A 132 -19.05 -15.16 -11.51
C PHE A 132 -18.66 -13.77 -11.03
N LYS A 133 -18.83 -13.52 -9.73
CA LYS A 133 -18.38 -12.29 -9.08
C LYS A 133 -17.85 -12.59 -7.68
N VAL A 134 -16.78 -11.92 -7.29
CA VAL A 134 -16.32 -11.83 -5.90
C VAL A 134 -16.36 -10.36 -5.50
N ASP A 135 -17.11 -10.02 -4.45
CA ASP A 135 -17.18 -8.63 -3.99
C ASP A 135 -15.98 -8.24 -3.11
N MET A 136 -15.89 -6.96 -2.74
CA MET A 136 -14.82 -6.45 -1.86
C MET A 136 -14.95 -6.94 -0.40
N ASN A 137 -16.04 -7.62 -0.04
CA ASN A 137 -16.22 -8.32 1.23
C ASN A 137 -15.86 -9.81 1.12
N GLY A 138 -15.25 -10.24 0.01
CA GLY A 138 -14.88 -11.64 -0.21
C GLY A 138 -16.08 -12.57 -0.45
N GLN A 139 -17.30 -12.07 -0.64
CA GLN A 139 -18.45 -12.90 -0.95
C GLN A 139 -18.47 -13.27 -2.43
N ALA A 140 -18.75 -14.53 -2.73
CA ALA A 140 -18.81 -15.03 -4.09
C ALA A 140 -20.26 -15.16 -4.57
N TYR A 141 -20.46 -14.91 -5.85
CA TYR A 141 -21.75 -14.95 -6.51
C TYR A 141 -21.62 -15.61 -7.88
N LYS A 142 -22.71 -16.24 -8.31
CA LYS A 142 -22.93 -16.65 -9.69
C LYS A 142 -24.06 -15.85 -10.30
N LYS A 143 -24.03 -15.68 -11.61
CA LYS A 143 -25.11 -15.10 -12.37
C LYS A 143 -26.11 -16.19 -12.72
N ASP A 144 -27.34 -16.03 -12.28
CA ASP A 144 -28.47 -16.91 -12.56
C ASP A 144 -29.62 -16.07 -13.10
N SER A 145 -30.03 -16.34 -14.35
CA SER A 145 -31.11 -15.61 -15.02
C SER A 145 -30.95 -14.08 -14.97
N GLY A 146 -29.71 -13.61 -15.12
CA GLY A 146 -29.34 -12.19 -15.08
C GLY A 146 -29.17 -11.59 -13.67
N LYS A 147 -29.46 -12.34 -12.60
CA LYS A 147 -29.33 -11.89 -11.21
C LYS A 147 -28.12 -12.54 -10.52
N TRP A 148 -27.47 -11.80 -9.63
CA TRP A 148 -26.41 -12.36 -8.79
C TRP A 148 -27.02 -13.14 -7.63
N THR A 149 -26.65 -14.42 -7.51
CA THR A 149 -27.05 -15.30 -6.39
C THR A 149 -25.80 -15.77 -5.66
N HIS A 150 -25.92 -15.95 -4.35
CA HIS A 150 -24.78 -16.34 -3.52
C HIS A 150 -24.20 -17.69 -3.97
N LEU A 151 -22.88 -17.80 -3.94
CA LEU A 151 -22.13 -18.97 -4.32
C LEU A 151 -21.21 -19.35 -3.17
N CYS A 152 -21.46 -20.52 -2.57
CA CYS A 152 -20.66 -21.03 -1.49
C CYS A 152 -19.38 -21.66 -2.08
N ILE A 153 -18.27 -20.93 -2.00
CA ILE A 153 -16.94 -21.46 -2.30
C ILE A 153 -16.10 -21.47 -1.03
N VAL A 154 -15.56 -22.64 -0.73
CA VAL A 154 -14.44 -22.77 0.20
C VAL A 154 -13.21 -22.71 -0.67
N ALA A 155 -12.64 -21.52 -0.83
CA ALA A 155 -11.28 -21.42 -1.34
C ALA A 155 -10.38 -22.00 -0.25
N SER A 156 -10.19 -23.32 -0.29
CA SER A 156 -9.19 -24.00 0.51
C SER A 156 -7.87 -23.29 0.28
N GLU A 157 -7.08 -23.10 1.34
CA GLU A 157 -5.78 -22.44 1.29
C GLU A 157 -5.00 -22.97 0.08
N THR A 158 -4.99 -22.22 -1.03
CA THR A 158 -4.27 -22.59 -2.24
C THR A 158 -2.79 -22.42 -1.92
N GLY A 159 -2.25 -23.38 -1.17
CA GLY A 159 -0.87 -23.50 -0.70
C GLY A 159 -0.31 -22.25 -0.05
N LYS A 160 -0.40 -22.10 1.29
CA LYS A 160 0.33 -21.12 2.12
C LYS A 160 0.77 -19.88 1.34
N ILE A 161 -0.15 -19.17 0.68
CA ILE A 161 0.29 -18.04 -0.14
C ILE A 161 0.90 -17.07 0.84
N ASN A 162 2.18 -16.80 0.62
CA ASN A 162 2.91 -15.89 1.45
C ASN A 162 2.12 -14.58 1.40
N ASN A 163 1.47 -14.22 2.51
CA ASN A 163 0.74 -12.96 2.64
C ASN A 163 1.72 -11.78 2.73
N LYS A 164 2.90 -11.95 2.16
CA LYS A 164 3.99 -11.01 2.15
C LYS A 164 4.48 -10.85 0.72
N VAL A 165 4.53 -9.61 0.28
CA VAL A 165 5.16 -9.22 -0.97
C VAL A 165 6.54 -8.70 -0.63
N LYS A 166 7.58 -9.22 -1.29
CA LYS A 166 8.93 -8.67 -1.15
C LYS A 166 9.00 -7.34 -1.89
N HIS A 167 9.45 -6.31 -1.19
CA HIS A 167 9.77 -4.99 -1.70
C HIS A 167 11.23 -4.66 -1.38
N GLU A 168 11.85 -3.74 -2.11
CA GLU A 168 13.25 -3.34 -1.87
C GLU A 168 13.47 -2.70 -0.48
N LEU A 169 12.39 -2.15 0.09
CA LEU A 169 12.34 -1.58 1.44
C LEU A 169 12.07 -2.60 2.54
N GLY A 170 11.53 -3.78 2.22
CA GLY A 170 11.12 -4.79 3.20
C GLY A 170 9.99 -5.70 2.72
N GLU A 171 9.42 -6.47 3.64
CA GLU A 171 8.26 -7.32 3.36
C GLU A 171 6.96 -6.57 3.68
N ILE A 172 6.04 -6.49 2.72
CA ILE A 172 4.74 -5.86 2.89
C ILE A 172 3.70 -6.94 3.15
N LYS A 173 3.03 -6.86 4.31
CA LYS A 173 1.99 -7.83 4.69
C LYS A 173 0.65 -7.45 4.04
N ILE A 174 0.13 -8.35 3.23
CA ILE A 174 -1.18 -8.25 2.61
C ILE A 174 -2.24 -8.71 3.62
N ASP A 175 -3.32 -7.94 3.69
CA ASP A 175 -4.41 -8.26 4.60
C ASP A 175 -5.17 -9.52 4.15
N PHE A 176 -5.78 -10.18 5.12
CA PHE A 176 -6.47 -11.45 4.87
C PHE A 176 -7.63 -11.31 3.86
N ARG A 177 -8.31 -10.16 3.83
CA ARG A 177 -9.46 -9.96 2.94
C ARG A 177 -9.01 -9.90 1.49
N THR A 178 -7.94 -9.16 1.19
CA THR A 178 -7.36 -9.10 -0.15
C THR A 178 -6.90 -10.48 -0.61
N MET A 179 -6.27 -11.25 0.28
CA MET A 179 -5.87 -12.65 0.01
C MET A 179 -7.08 -13.54 -0.28
N GLU A 180 -8.15 -13.42 0.52
CA GLU A 180 -9.38 -14.18 0.35
C GLU A 180 -10.03 -13.89 -1.00
N ILE A 181 -10.16 -12.61 -1.37
CA ILE A 181 -10.71 -12.20 -2.67
C ILE A 181 -9.87 -12.78 -3.80
N TYR A 182 -8.55 -12.63 -3.74
CA TYR A 182 -7.63 -13.17 -4.75
C TYR A 182 -7.80 -14.68 -4.94
N ASN A 183 -7.82 -15.45 -3.85
CA ASN A 183 -7.97 -16.91 -3.90
C ASN A 183 -9.33 -17.34 -4.47
N LYS A 184 -10.39 -16.64 -4.10
CA LYS A 184 -11.73 -16.87 -4.64
C LYS A 184 -11.79 -16.57 -6.13
N VAL A 185 -11.15 -15.49 -6.58
CA VAL A 185 -11.04 -15.17 -8.02
C VAL A 185 -10.24 -16.24 -8.76
N LEU A 186 -9.09 -16.68 -8.22
CA LEU A 186 -8.30 -17.76 -8.83
C LEU A 186 -9.08 -19.08 -8.92
N PHE A 187 -9.81 -19.44 -7.87
CA PHE A 187 -10.66 -20.62 -7.88
C PHE A 187 -11.71 -20.54 -8.99
N LEU A 188 -12.31 -19.37 -9.22
CA LEU A 188 -13.33 -19.17 -10.26
C LEU A 188 -12.72 -19.06 -11.67
N LEU A 189 -11.47 -18.60 -11.80
CA LEU A 189 -10.71 -18.65 -13.03
C LEU A 189 -10.33 -20.09 -13.41
N PHE A 190 -10.01 -20.91 -12.41
CA PHE A 190 -9.52 -22.29 -12.54
C PHE A 190 -10.33 -23.26 -11.67
N PRO A 191 -11.63 -23.42 -11.96
CA PRO A 191 -12.54 -24.22 -11.15
C PRO A 191 -12.14 -25.69 -11.14
N ASN A 192 -12.07 -26.29 -9.94
CA ASN A 192 -11.91 -27.73 -9.82
C ASN A 192 -13.22 -28.44 -10.20
N GLN A 193 -13.29 -29.01 -11.41
CA GLN A 193 -14.47 -29.73 -11.89
C GLN A 193 -14.83 -30.98 -11.05
N LYS A 194 -13.90 -31.46 -10.21
CA LYS A 194 -14.16 -32.57 -9.27
C LYS A 194 -14.75 -32.10 -7.95
N ASP A 195 -14.81 -30.79 -7.70
CA ASP A 195 -15.46 -30.23 -6.51
C ASP A 195 -16.99 -30.34 -6.67
N THR A 196 -17.56 -31.42 -6.13
CA THR A 196 -19.00 -31.69 -6.24
C THR A 196 -19.84 -30.64 -5.51
N VAL A 197 -19.33 -30.05 -4.42
CA VAL A 197 -20.05 -29.01 -3.65
C VAL A 197 -20.19 -27.76 -4.49
N PHE A 198 -19.12 -27.30 -5.12
CA PHE A 198 -19.15 -26.17 -6.03
C PHE A 198 -19.96 -26.48 -7.29
N MET A 199 -19.69 -27.60 -7.96
CA MET A 199 -20.34 -27.96 -9.22
C MET A 199 -21.85 -28.14 -9.05
N ASN A 200 -22.33 -28.67 -7.93
CA ASN A 200 -23.77 -28.83 -7.69
C ASN A 200 -24.53 -27.50 -7.55
N GLN A 201 -23.84 -26.40 -7.27
CA GLN A 201 -24.44 -25.06 -7.20
C GLN A 201 -24.61 -24.41 -8.58
N LEU A 202 -24.04 -24.98 -9.64
CA LEU A 202 -24.02 -24.38 -10.98
C LEU A 202 -25.17 -24.89 -11.87
N PRO A 203 -25.81 -24.01 -12.66
CA PRO A 203 -26.74 -24.45 -13.68
C PRO A 203 -26.04 -25.19 -14.85
N GLY A 204 -26.80 -25.97 -15.61
CA GLY A 204 -26.25 -26.90 -16.61
C GLY A 204 -25.48 -26.22 -17.76
N ASP A 205 -25.94 -25.04 -18.18
CA ASP A 205 -25.29 -24.22 -19.21
C ASP A 205 -23.92 -23.67 -18.74
N VAL A 206 -23.82 -23.26 -17.47
CA VAL A 206 -22.56 -22.82 -16.86
C VAL A 206 -21.59 -23.99 -16.74
N LYS A 207 -22.06 -25.16 -16.29
CA LYS A 207 -21.24 -26.39 -16.26
C LYS A 207 -20.67 -26.72 -17.63
N TYR A 208 -21.50 -26.63 -18.67
CA TYR A 208 -21.08 -26.87 -20.05
C TYR A 208 -20.01 -25.88 -20.50
N LYS A 209 -20.22 -24.57 -20.30
CA LYS A 209 -19.22 -23.54 -20.64
C LYS A 209 -17.88 -23.75 -19.93
N MET A 210 -17.89 -24.13 -18.67
CA MET A 210 -16.66 -24.42 -17.92
C MET A 210 -15.92 -25.64 -18.45
N SER A 211 -16.65 -26.65 -18.94
CA SER A 211 -16.05 -27.82 -19.59
C SER A 211 -15.36 -27.47 -20.91
N GLU A 212 -15.87 -26.47 -21.64
CA GLU A 212 -15.28 -25.96 -22.89
C GLU A 212 -14.02 -25.13 -22.61
N ILE A 213 -14.06 -24.23 -21.62
CA ILE A 213 -12.91 -23.40 -21.22
C ILE A 213 -11.71 -24.28 -20.79
N ALA A 214 -11.98 -25.37 -20.07
CA ALA A 214 -10.94 -26.31 -19.65
C ALA A 214 -10.26 -27.04 -20.83
N LYS A 215 -10.96 -27.25 -21.96
CA LYS A 215 -10.37 -27.88 -23.15
C LYS A 215 -9.46 -26.94 -23.93
N CYS A 216 -9.69 -25.63 -23.85
CA CYS A 216 -8.91 -24.61 -24.55
C CYS A 216 -7.67 -24.11 -23.78
N SER A 217 -7.46 -24.58 -22.54
CA SER A 217 -6.41 -24.11 -21.64
C SER A 217 -5.17 -25.04 -21.60
N ILE A 218 -4.92 -25.79 -22.67
CA ILE A 218 -3.72 -26.64 -22.88
C ILE A 218 -2.91 -26.10 -24.04
#